data_AF-A0A135VX31-F1
#
_entry.id   AF-A0A135VX31-F1
#
_cell.length_a   1.000
_cell.length_b   1.000
_cell.length_c   1.000
_cell.angle_alpha   90.00
_cell.angle_beta   90.00
_cell.angle_gamma   90.00
#
_symmetry.space_group_name_H-M   'P 1'
#
loop_
_entity.id
_entity.type
_entity.pdbx_description
1 polymer ?
#
loop_
_entity_poly.entity_id
_entity_poly.type
_entity_poly.pdbx_seq_one_letter_code
_entity_poly.pdbx_strand_id
1 'polypeptide(L)'
;MRERNLDYKIVGLEILFLLCWMGFSPLACSGAVVWSDDFNDGNHDGWTICRNPVYDSVSNWSATNGYLQLAGSDWGIISHPSNVAYGTWSLDFKFDEAQVVTRSWADIVFISSNLDGATDDLACYFLAFVVSMAAESYGLALRLGKAKDGVFTTMDSSETLLSVAGWHHIDVTRTTTGLFSVYNNGSLILQGTDTDIGTSELFSLWAGQGLLDNVVVDDAPPIDWLPIGMGASAVVIIAVVVIFLKRR
;
A
#
# COMPACT_ATOMS: atom_id res chain seq x y z
N MET A 1 -43.72 -13.84 -44.47
CA MET A 1 -42.63 -13.59 -43.50
C MET A 1 -43.21 -12.80 -42.35
N ARG A 2 -43.16 -13.32 -41.11
CA ARG A 2 -43.67 -12.64 -39.92
C ARG A 2 -42.48 -11.95 -39.25
N GLU A 3 -42.43 -10.62 -39.29
CA GLU A 3 -41.45 -9.85 -38.52
C GLU A 3 -41.73 -10.06 -37.04
N ARG A 4 -40.78 -10.68 -36.33
CA ARG A 4 -40.81 -10.75 -34.88
C ARG A 4 -40.35 -9.39 -34.35
N ASN A 5 -41.32 -8.54 -34.00
CA ASN A 5 -41.05 -7.33 -33.23
C ASN A 5 -40.49 -7.75 -31.87
N LEU A 6 -39.18 -7.65 -31.72
CA LEU A 6 -38.50 -7.82 -30.45
C LEU A 6 -38.95 -6.68 -29.53
N ASP A 7 -39.62 -7.01 -28.42
CA ASP A 7 -40.17 -6.03 -27.50
C ASP A 7 -39.04 -5.30 -26.78
N TYR A 8 -38.76 -4.07 -27.22
CA TYR A 8 -37.67 -3.20 -26.78
C TYR A 8 -37.71 -2.88 -25.29
N LYS A 9 -38.88 -3.06 -24.65
CA LYS A 9 -39.03 -2.96 -23.20
C LYS A 9 -38.28 -4.07 -22.47
N ILE A 10 -38.25 -5.29 -23.04
CA ILE A 10 -37.56 -6.45 -22.46
C ILE A 10 -36.04 -6.24 -22.54
N VAL A 11 -35.54 -5.79 -23.70
CA VAL A 11 -34.09 -5.53 -23.88
C VAL A 11 -33.60 -4.41 -22.96
N GLY A 12 -34.37 -3.33 -22.79
CA GLY A 12 -34.00 -2.26 -21.87
C GLY A 12 -33.97 -2.70 -20.40
N LEU A 13 -34.89 -3.58 -20.00
CA LEU A 13 -34.95 -4.15 -18.66
C LEU A 13 -33.76 -5.10 -18.40
N GLU A 14 -33.40 -5.94 -19.37
CA GLU A 14 -32.24 -6.84 -19.27
C GLU A 14 -30.91 -6.07 -19.16
N ILE A 15 -30.74 -4.98 -19.93
CA ILE A 15 -29.56 -4.11 -19.84
C ILE A 15 -29.52 -3.41 -18.47
N LEU A 16 -30.64 -2.87 -17.99
CA LEU A 16 -30.70 -2.25 -16.66
C LEU A 16 -30.39 -3.26 -15.56
N PHE A 17 -30.91 -4.49 -15.68
CA PHE A 17 -30.64 -5.56 -14.72
C PHE A 17 -29.16 -5.96 -14.72
N LEU A 18 -28.52 -6.05 -15.90
CA LEU A 18 -27.08 -6.28 -16.03
C LEU A 18 -26.25 -5.13 -15.43
N LEU A 19 -26.64 -3.87 -15.66
CA LEU A 19 -25.96 -2.70 -15.06
C LEU A 19 -26.12 -2.66 -13.55
N CYS A 20 -27.32 -2.95 -13.03
CA CYS A 20 -27.56 -3.08 -11.60
C CYS A 20 -26.75 -4.26 -11.04
N TRP A 21 -26.74 -5.42 -11.68
CA TRP A 21 -25.98 -6.58 -11.24
C TRP A 21 -24.47 -6.30 -11.21
N MET A 22 -23.95 -5.58 -12.20
CA MET A 22 -22.54 -5.14 -12.20
C MET A 22 -22.25 -4.10 -11.10
N GLY A 23 -23.22 -3.25 -10.74
CA GLY A 23 -23.11 -2.31 -9.62
C GLY A 23 -23.29 -2.93 -8.23
N PHE A 24 -23.92 -4.11 -8.13
CA PHE A 24 -24.22 -4.80 -6.87
C PHE A 24 -23.46 -6.12 -6.68
N SER A 25 -22.63 -6.55 -7.65
CA SER A 25 -21.75 -7.70 -7.43
C SER A 25 -20.81 -7.35 -6.27
N PRO A 26 -20.64 -8.21 -5.26
CA PRO A 26 -19.74 -7.96 -4.14
C PRO A 26 -18.31 -8.01 -4.67
N LEU A 27 -17.86 -6.89 -5.23
CA LEU A 27 -16.56 -6.77 -5.86
C LEU A 27 -15.52 -6.39 -4.82
N ALA A 28 -15.43 -7.23 -3.81
CA ALA A 28 -14.30 -7.28 -2.90
C ALA A 28 -13.88 -8.74 -2.86
N CYS A 29 -13.15 -9.19 -3.87
CA CYS A 29 -12.15 -10.21 -3.59
C CYS A 29 -11.01 -9.48 -2.87
N SER A 30 -11.28 -9.00 -1.65
CA SER A 30 -10.21 -8.74 -0.68
C SER A 30 -9.53 -10.09 -0.51
N GLY A 31 -8.19 -10.08 -0.56
CA GLY A 31 -7.43 -11.30 -0.34
C GLY A 31 -7.77 -11.90 1.00
N ALA A 32 -7.32 -13.13 1.21
CA ALA A 32 -7.31 -13.61 2.58
C ALA A 32 -6.31 -12.72 3.32
N VAL A 33 -6.76 -12.06 4.39
CA VAL A 33 -5.85 -11.44 5.35
C VAL A 33 -4.90 -12.53 5.80
N VAL A 34 -3.62 -12.36 5.47
CA VAL A 34 -2.57 -13.32 5.83
C VAL A 34 -2.22 -13.14 7.29
N TRP A 35 -2.06 -11.89 7.70
CA TRP A 35 -1.89 -11.48 9.08
C TRP A 35 -2.24 -10.00 9.25
N SER A 36 -2.51 -9.62 10.49
CA SER A 36 -2.76 -8.24 10.89
C SER A 36 -2.31 -8.01 12.32
N ASP A 37 -1.96 -6.77 12.65
CA ASP A 37 -1.65 -6.34 14.00
C ASP A 37 -2.13 -4.90 14.21
N ASP A 38 -2.96 -4.69 15.23
CA ASP A 38 -3.52 -3.40 15.62
C ASP A 38 -2.91 -2.86 16.92
N PHE A 39 -1.96 -3.58 17.52
CA PHE A 39 -1.23 -3.22 18.74
C PHE A 39 -2.13 -2.85 19.94
N ASN A 40 -3.44 -3.09 19.88
CA ASN A 40 -4.40 -2.66 20.90
C ASN A 40 -4.28 -3.47 22.20
N ASP A 41 -3.60 -4.61 22.14
CA ASP A 41 -3.27 -5.44 23.28
C ASP A 41 -2.03 -4.94 24.07
N GLY A 42 -1.38 -3.88 23.58
CA GLY A 42 -0.26 -3.22 24.24
C GLY A 42 1.08 -3.93 24.09
N ASN A 43 1.18 -4.96 23.24
CA ASN A 43 2.43 -5.69 22.97
C ASN A 43 2.76 -5.76 21.48
N HIS A 44 3.88 -6.40 21.14
CA HIS A 44 4.33 -6.62 19.76
C HIS A 44 4.67 -8.11 19.55
N ASP A 45 3.83 -8.99 20.08
CA ASP A 45 4.00 -10.44 19.96
C ASP A 45 4.06 -10.85 18.48
N GLY A 46 5.00 -11.74 18.14
CA GLY A 46 5.26 -12.13 16.74
C GLY A 46 6.26 -11.23 16.02
N TRP A 47 6.59 -10.06 16.57
CA TRP A 47 7.64 -9.20 16.06
C TRP A 47 9.00 -9.53 16.69
N THR A 48 10.06 -9.34 15.91
CA THR A 48 11.45 -9.53 16.32
C THR A 48 12.17 -8.19 16.26
N ILE A 49 12.68 -7.74 17.41
CA ILE A 49 13.55 -6.57 17.46
C ILE A 49 14.90 -6.95 16.87
N CYS A 50 15.27 -6.27 15.80
CA CYS A 50 16.54 -6.49 15.13
C CYS A 50 17.65 -5.68 15.81
N ARG A 51 18.88 -6.20 15.74
CA ARG A 51 20.05 -5.46 16.18
C ARG A 51 20.28 -4.28 15.25
N ASN A 52 20.53 -3.11 15.81
CA ASN A 52 20.89 -1.93 15.04
C ASN A 52 22.34 -2.09 14.54
N PRO A 53 22.59 -2.16 13.22
CA PRO A 53 23.94 -2.38 12.69
C PRO A 53 24.86 -1.17 12.90
N VAL A 54 24.30 0.03 13.11
CA VAL A 54 25.07 1.27 13.30
C VAL A 54 25.59 1.38 14.73
N TYR A 55 24.78 1.02 15.73
CA TYR A 55 25.08 1.23 17.14
C TYR A 55 25.38 -0.06 17.93
N ASP A 56 25.32 -1.22 17.27
CA ASP A 56 25.47 -2.55 17.90
C ASP A 56 24.62 -2.72 19.17
N SER A 57 23.39 -2.20 19.12
CA SER A 57 22.45 -2.17 20.24
C SER A 57 21.08 -2.70 19.83
N VAL A 58 20.36 -3.24 20.80
CA VAL A 58 18.96 -3.64 20.63
C VAL A 58 18.10 -2.43 20.94
N SER A 59 17.34 -1.96 19.95
CA SER A 59 16.37 -0.88 20.12
C SER A 59 15.26 -1.29 21.09
N ASN A 60 14.73 -0.35 21.87
CA ASN A 60 13.64 -0.63 22.79
C ASN A 60 12.30 -0.29 22.12
N TRP A 61 11.58 -1.26 21.58
CA TRP A 61 10.26 -1.06 20.98
C TRP A 61 9.14 -1.31 21.99
N SER A 62 8.06 -0.53 21.89
CA SER A 62 6.88 -0.63 22.74
C SER A 62 5.60 -0.47 21.91
N ALA A 63 4.54 -1.15 22.36
CA ALA A 63 3.18 -1.01 21.85
C ALA A 63 2.18 -0.55 22.93
N THR A 64 2.66 -0.19 24.12
CA THR A 64 1.82 0.10 25.31
C THR A 64 0.80 1.22 25.14
N ASN A 65 0.93 2.03 24.09
CA ASN A 65 0.04 3.14 23.78
C ASN A 65 -1.03 2.78 22.72
N GLY A 66 -1.15 1.51 22.32
CA GLY A 66 -2.05 1.07 21.25
C GLY A 66 -1.51 1.35 19.85
N TYR A 67 -0.18 1.46 19.72
CA TYR A 67 0.54 1.60 18.45
C TYR A 67 2.01 1.29 18.67
N LEU A 68 2.68 0.78 17.64
CA LEU A 68 4.08 0.44 17.69
C LEU A 68 4.96 1.68 17.60
N GLN A 69 5.89 1.82 18.55
CA GLN A 69 6.80 2.95 18.63
C GLN A 69 8.16 2.57 19.22
N LEU A 70 9.18 3.34 18.88
CA LEU A 70 10.50 3.26 19.51
C LEU A 70 10.50 4.04 20.83
N ALA A 71 10.95 3.42 21.91
CA ALA A 71 11.03 3.99 23.25
C ALA A 71 12.48 4.38 23.61
N GLY A 72 12.83 5.65 23.38
CA GLY A 72 14.06 6.26 23.93
C GLY A 72 15.36 6.02 23.15
N SER A 73 15.29 5.55 21.90
CA SER A 73 16.43 5.49 20.97
C SER A 73 16.18 6.41 19.77
N ASP A 74 17.25 6.84 19.09
CA ASP A 74 17.16 7.67 17.88
C ASP A 74 16.82 6.85 16.62
N TRP A 75 17.07 5.54 16.66
CA TRP A 75 16.85 4.63 15.53
C TRP A 75 16.72 3.17 16.00
N GLY A 76 15.84 2.42 15.36
CA GLY A 76 15.63 1.00 15.61
C GLY A 76 15.07 0.27 14.40
N ILE A 77 15.15 -1.06 14.45
CA ILE A 77 14.56 -1.96 13.44
C ILE A 77 13.74 -3.01 14.17
N ILE A 78 12.53 -3.26 13.69
CA ILE A 78 11.67 -4.34 14.16
C ILE A 78 10.99 -5.01 12.96
N SER A 79 10.89 -6.33 12.98
CA SER A 79 10.42 -7.11 11.84
C SER A 79 9.39 -8.16 12.24
N HIS A 80 8.40 -8.38 11.38
CA HIS A 80 7.43 -9.47 11.46
C HIS A 80 7.65 -10.45 10.30
N PRO A 81 7.59 -11.78 10.53
CA PRO A 81 7.63 -12.76 9.45
C PRO A 81 6.53 -12.50 8.41
N SER A 82 6.88 -12.46 7.12
CA SER A 82 5.89 -12.28 6.06
C SER A 82 6.38 -12.91 4.76
N ASN A 83 5.60 -13.85 4.23
CA ASN A 83 5.87 -14.53 2.96
C ASN A 83 5.14 -13.92 1.77
N VAL A 84 4.49 -12.76 1.96
CA VAL A 84 3.71 -12.09 0.92
C VAL A 84 4.65 -11.28 0.01
N ALA A 85 4.70 -11.66 -1.26
CA ALA A 85 5.49 -10.96 -2.28
C ALA A 85 4.64 -10.11 -3.25
N TYR A 86 3.32 -10.36 -3.27
CA TYR A 86 2.31 -9.71 -4.10
C TYR A 86 1.04 -9.58 -3.28
N GLY A 87 0.34 -8.46 -3.39
CA GLY A 87 -0.83 -8.20 -2.56
C GLY A 87 -0.93 -6.75 -2.11
N THR A 88 -1.48 -6.55 -0.92
CA THR A 88 -1.69 -5.24 -0.30
C THR A 88 -1.12 -5.22 1.12
N TRP A 89 -0.40 -4.15 1.44
CA TRP A 89 0.03 -3.79 2.78
C TRP A 89 -0.69 -2.50 3.15
N SER A 90 -1.67 -2.60 4.04
CA SER A 90 -2.42 -1.47 4.59
C SER A 90 -1.91 -1.18 6.00
N LEU A 91 -1.68 0.09 6.33
CA LEU A 91 -1.20 0.51 7.64
C LEU A 91 -1.54 1.96 7.92
N ASP A 92 -1.60 2.33 9.19
CA ASP A 92 -1.63 3.71 9.63
C ASP A 92 -0.23 4.14 10.07
N PHE A 93 0.23 5.28 9.56
CA PHE A 93 1.55 5.82 9.90
C PHE A 93 1.47 7.30 10.28
N LYS A 94 2.26 7.69 11.28
CA LYS A 94 2.58 9.09 11.55
C LYS A 94 3.96 9.20 12.18
N PHE A 95 4.48 10.41 12.25
CA PHE A 95 5.59 10.69 13.16
C PHE A 95 5.09 11.22 14.49
N ASP A 96 5.87 11.00 15.56
CA ASP A 96 5.64 11.69 16.84
C ASP A 96 5.97 13.19 16.68
N GLU A 97 4.93 14.02 16.57
CA GLU A 97 5.01 15.47 16.39
C GLU A 97 5.87 16.17 17.44
N ALA A 98 5.96 15.63 18.67
CA ALA A 98 6.77 16.19 19.73
C ALA A 98 8.27 15.94 19.54
N GLN A 99 8.62 14.92 18.76
CA GLN A 99 9.99 14.45 18.53
C GLN A 99 10.47 14.69 17.09
N VAL A 100 9.58 15.12 16.19
CA VAL A 100 10.00 15.36 14.80
C VAL A 100 11.00 16.50 14.75
N VAL A 101 12.19 16.15 14.29
CA VAL A 101 13.24 17.10 13.99
C VAL A 101 13.48 17.14 12.49
N THR A 102 14.12 18.21 12.06
CA THR A 102 14.69 18.29 10.72
C THR A 102 15.63 17.09 10.53
N ARG A 103 15.30 16.17 9.60
CA ARG A 103 15.96 14.87 9.32
C ARG A 103 15.36 13.62 10.00
N SER A 104 14.16 13.67 10.58
CA SER A 104 13.44 12.44 10.89
C SER A 104 13.12 11.67 9.61
N TRP A 105 13.32 10.36 9.65
CA TRP A 105 13.01 9.43 8.58
C TRP A 105 12.51 8.11 9.15
N ALA A 106 11.76 7.38 8.34
CA ALA A 106 11.31 6.03 8.63
C ALA A 106 11.10 5.28 7.31
N ASP A 107 11.43 3.99 7.28
CA ASP A 107 11.15 3.12 6.15
C ASP A 107 10.22 2.00 6.59
N ILE A 108 9.16 1.80 5.82
CA ILE A 108 8.41 0.55 5.82
C ILE A 108 9.03 -0.34 4.76
N VAL A 109 9.60 -1.46 5.20
CA VAL A 109 10.30 -2.42 4.36
C VAL A 109 9.43 -3.65 4.17
N PHE A 110 9.19 -4.01 2.92
CA PHE A 110 8.37 -5.14 2.53
C PHE A 110 9.09 -5.98 1.48
N ILE A 111 8.70 -7.26 1.36
CA ILE A 111 9.29 -8.19 0.38
C ILE A 111 10.81 -8.28 0.60
N SER A 112 11.21 -8.52 1.85
CA SER A 112 12.61 -8.55 2.28
C SER A 112 13.08 -9.98 2.54
N SER A 113 14.33 -10.30 2.20
CA SER A 113 14.89 -11.67 2.22
C SER A 113 15.93 -11.96 3.31
N ASN A 114 16.37 -10.98 4.09
CA ASN A 114 17.11 -11.16 5.35
C ASN A 114 17.36 -9.78 5.99
N LEU A 115 17.27 -9.68 7.33
CA LEU A 115 17.65 -8.48 8.10
C LEU A 115 18.74 -8.76 9.14
N ASP A 116 19.63 -9.71 8.90
CA ASP A 116 20.80 -9.99 9.75
C ASP A 116 21.84 -8.85 9.83
N GLY A 117 21.45 -7.61 9.51
CA GLY A 117 22.22 -6.39 9.74
C GLY A 117 23.29 -6.09 8.70
N ALA A 118 23.57 -7.00 7.76
CA ALA A 118 24.46 -6.75 6.63
C ALA A 118 23.67 -6.16 5.46
N THR A 119 23.99 -4.93 5.06
CA THR A 119 23.35 -4.23 3.93
C THR A 119 23.74 -4.80 2.57
N ASP A 120 24.84 -5.55 2.50
CA ASP A 120 25.47 -5.95 1.24
C ASP A 120 24.63 -7.01 0.49
N ASP A 121 23.91 -7.87 1.22
CA ASP A 121 23.02 -8.89 0.68
C ASP A 121 21.53 -8.53 0.83
N LEU A 122 21.23 -7.27 1.17
CA LEU A 122 19.85 -6.83 1.36
C LEU A 122 19.13 -6.79 0.02
N ALA A 123 18.07 -7.61 -0.11
CA ALA A 123 17.08 -7.49 -1.18
C ALA A 123 15.71 -7.21 -0.57
N CYS A 124 15.22 -5.98 -0.74
CA CYS A 124 13.89 -5.54 -0.31
C CYS A 124 13.29 -4.44 -1.20
N TYR A 125 11.98 -4.22 -1.06
CA TYR A 125 11.35 -2.96 -1.43
C TYR A 125 11.03 -2.14 -0.18
N PHE A 126 10.94 -0.82 -0.34
CA PHE A 126 10.64 0.06 0.77
C PHE A 126 9.79 1.26 0.35
N LEU A 127 9.01 1.75 1.32
CA LEU A 127 8.39 3.07 1.31
C LEU A 127 9.05 3.92 2.39
N ALA A 128 9.83 4.90 1.96
CA ALA A 128 10.50 5.84 2.85
C ALA A 128 9.63 7.07 3.10
N PHE A 129 9.53 7.45 4.38
CA PHE A 129 8.91 8.68 4.87
C PHE A 129 10.04 9.60 5.34
N VAL A 130 10.25 10.70 4.63
CA VAL A 130 11.35 11.64 4.92
C VAL A 130 10.78 13.00 5.26
N VAL A 131 11.09 13.51 6.44
CA VAL A 131 10.72 14.89 6.79
C VAL A 131 11.54 15.84 5.93
N SER A 132 10.83 16.62 5.12
CA SER A 132 11.40 17.56 4.16
C SER A 132 11.04 19.00 4.52
N MET A 133 12.02 19.88 4.35
CA MET A 133 11.84 21.32 4.39
C MET A 133 12.20 21.88 3.01
N ALA A 134 11.20 22.34 2.26
CA ALA A 134 11.43 23.29 1.18
C ALA A 134 11.15 24.70 1.71
N ALA A 135 11.67 25.73 1.04
CA ALA A 135 11.77 27.11 1.55
C ALA A 135 10.50 27.68 2.22
N GLU A 136 9.31 27.18 1.86
CA GLU A 136 8.03 27.56 2.45
C GLU A 136 7.14 26.37 2.85
N SER A 137 7.63 25.13 2.75
CA SER A 137 6.83 23.94 3.05
C SER A 137 7.56 22.94 3.93
N TYR A 138 6.85 22.46 4.94
CA TYR A 138 7.28 21.44 5.89
C TYR A 138 6.31 20.27 5.81
N GLY A 139 6.82 19.06 5.61
CA GLY A 139 5.98 17.89 5.44
C GLY A 139 6.76 16.61 5.20
N LEU A 140 6.04 15.53 4.89
CA LEU A 140 6.61 14.22 4.60
C LEU A 140 6.74 14.04 3.09
N ALA A 141 7.97 13.88 2.62
CA ALA A 141 8.24 13.39 1.29
C ALA A 141 8.23 11.85 1.33
N LEU A 142 7.43 11.23 0.45
CA LEU A 142 7.38 9.79 0.31
C LEU A 142 8.22 9.34 -0.88
N ARG A 143 8.94 8.23 -0.73
CA ARG A 143 9.73 7.62 -1.80
C ARG A 143 9.50 6.12 -1.82
N LEU A 144 9.14 5.61 -2.98
CA LEU A 144 9.05 4.18 -3.24
C LEU A 144 10.36 3.73 -3.90
N GLY A 145 10.97 2.67 -3.38
CA GLY A 145 12.25 2.19 -3.87
C GLY A 145 12.51 0.72 -3.63
N LYS A 146 13.69 0.29 -4.06
CA LYS A 146 14.26 -1.05 -3.79
C LYS A 146 15.70 -0.94 -3.33
N ALA A 147 16.12 -1.87 -2.49
CA ALA A 147 17.52 -2.13 -2.19
C ALA A 147 17.85 -3.54 -2.68
N LYS A 148 18.93 -3.70 -3.43
CA LYS A 148 19.40 -5.02 -3.90
C LYS A 148 20.91 -4.97 -4.09
N ASP A 149 21.62 -5.95 -3.53
CA ASP A 149 23.09 -6.09 -3.65
C ASP A 149 23.82 -4.78 -3.25
N GLY A 150 23.38 -4.16 -2.15
CA GLY A 150 23.90 -2.87 -1.65
C GLY A 150 23.50 -1.63 -2.47
N VAL A 151 22.71 -1.78 -3.54
CA VAL A 151 22.27 -0.67 -4.41
C VAL A 151 20.85 -0.23 -4.09
N PHE A 152 20.69 1.03 -3.71
CA PHE A 152 19.40 1.67 -3.51
C PHE A 152 18.92 2.35 -4.81
N THR A 153 17.72 2.00 -5.25
CA THR A 153 17.10 2.57 -6.45
C THR A 153 15.73 3.14 -6.09
N THR A 154 15.53 4.43 -6.34
CA THR A 154 14.20 5.05 -6.27
C THR A 154 13.40 4.67 -7.50
N MET A 155 12.19 4.15 -7.29
CA MET A 155 11.23 3.88 -8.37
C MET A 155 10.33 5.10 -8.62
N ASP A 156 9.87 5.75 -7.54
CA ASP A 156 9.05 6.96 -7.62
C ASP A 156 9.18 7.81 -6.33
N SER A 157 8.83 9.08 -6.40
CA SER A 157 8.84 10.01 -5.27
C SER A 157 7.74 11.06 -5.37
N SER A 158 7.13 11.41 -4.24
CA SER A 158 6.02 12.36 -4.22
C SER A 158 6.53 13.78 -4.36
N GLU A 159 5.95 14.53 -5.30
CA GLU A 159 6.17 15.98 -5.40
C GLU A 159 5.41 16.76 -4.32
N THR A 160 4.30 16.19 -3.82
CA THR A 160 3.47 16.80 -2.80
C THR A 160 3.87 16.28 -1.42
N LEU A 161 4.21 17.20 -0.53
CA LEU A 161 4.50 16.84 0.86
C LEU A 161 3.20 16.53 1.61
N LEU A 162 3.17 15.42 2.34
CA LEU A 162 2.08 15.13 3.26
C LEU A 162 2.26 15.95 4.55
N SER A 163 1.16 16.18 5.27
CA SER A 163 1.23 16.75 6.61
C SER A 163 2.07 15.85 7.53
N VAL A 164 2.95 16.42 8.35
CA VAL A 164 3.62 15.66 9.43
C VAL A 164 2.63 15.31 10.55
N ALA A 165 1.60 16.14 10.72
CA ALA A 165 0.59 15.97 11.75
C ALA A 165 -0.50 14.98 11.33
N GLY A 166 -1.00 14.23 12.32
CA GLY A 166 -2.08 13.27 12.17
C GLY A 166 -1.66 11.92 11.59
N TRP A 167 -2.58 10.95 11.67
CA TRP A 167 -2.43 9.63 11.06
C TRP A 167 -2.70 9.68 9.56
N HIS A 168 -1.89 8.96 8.78
CA HIS A 168 -2.11 8.72 7.35
C HIS A 168 -2.37 7.24 7.15
N HIS A 169 -3.49 6.92 6.51
CA HIS A 169 -3.76 5.56 6.06
C HIS A 169 -3.03 5.32 4.74
N ILE A 170 -2.11 4.36 4.73
CA ILE A 170 -1.27 4.03 3.60
C ILE A 170 -1.62 2.64 3.10
N ASP A 171 -1.95 2.54 1.82
CA ASP A 171 -2.01 1.26 1.11
C ASP A 171 -0.84 1.18 0.14
N VAL A 172 0.00 0.18 0.29
CA VAL A 172 0.96 -0.22 -0.73
C VAL A 172 0.42 -1.47 -1.39
N THR A 173 0.34 -1.47 -2.72
CA THR A 173 -0.11 -2.61 -3.47
C THR A 173 0.94 -3.07 -4.46
N ARG A 174 0.97 -4.36 -4.77
CA ARG A 174 1.82 -4.92 -5.82
C ARG A 174 1.11 -6.02 -6.61
N THR A 175 1.09 -5.90 -7.93
CA THR A 175 0.60 -6.95 -8.83
C THR A 175 1.69 -7.97 -9.18
N THR A 176 1.31 -9.12 -9.74
CA THR A 176 2.26 -10.14 -10.26
C THR A 176 3.09 -9.65 -11.44
N THR A 177 2.67 -8.58 -12.13
CA THR A 177 3.45 -7.92 -13.19
C THR A 177 4.47 -6.92 -12.62
N GLY A 178 4.54 -6.77 -11.30
CA GLY A 178 5.45 -5.86 -10.62
C GLY A 178 4.95 -4.43 -10.50
N LEU A 179 3.69 -4.12 -10.84
CA LEU A 179 3.14 -2.78 -10.69
C LEU A 179 2.91 -2.50 -9.21
N PHE A 180 3.65 -1.56 -8.66
CA PHE A 180 3.44 -0.99 -7.34
C PHE A 180 2.56 0.25 -7.43
N SER A 181 1.58 0.36 -6.53
CA SER A 181 0.80 1.60 -6.35
C SER A 181 0.68 1.92 -4.88
N VAL A 182 0.99 3.16 -4.51
CA VAL A 182 0.93 3.66 -3.13
C VAL A 182 -0.20 4.66 -3.03
N TYR A 183 -1.10 4.45 -2.09
CA TYR A 183 -2.23 5.32 -1.80
C TYR A 183 -2.06 5.95 -0.42
N ASN A 184 -2.45 7.23 -0.30
CA ASN A 184 -2.64 7.89 0.98
C ASN A 184 -4.11 8.30 1.12
N ASN A 185 -4.77 7.81 2.16
CA ASN A 185 -6.20 8.02 2.42
C ASN A 185 -7.05 7.75 1.15
N GLY A 186 -6.74 6.64 0.45
CA GLY A 186 -7.42 6.20 -0.76
C GLY A 186 -7.04 6.94 -2.06
N SER A 187 -6.17 7.96 -2.01
CA SER A 187 -5.70 8.67 -3.20
C SER A 187 -4.35 8.15 -3.65
N LEU A 188 -4.22 7.79 -4.94
CA LEU A 188 -2.95 7.35 -5.51
C LEU A 188 -1.91 8.49 -5.47
N ILE A 189 -0.75 8.23 -4.87
CA ILE A 189 0.33 9.22 -4.71
C ILE A 189 1.66 8.80 -5.33
N LEU A 190 1.94 7.50 -5.46
CA LEU A 190 3.15 6.98 -6.11
C LEU A 190 2.82 5.75 -6.94
N GLN A 191 3.60 5.52 -8.00
CA GLN A 191 3.50 4.34 -8.82
C GLN A 191 4.86 3.97 -9.43
N GLY A 192 5.21 2.68 -9.39
CA GLY A 192 6.45 2.15 -9.96
C GLY A 192 6.24 0.75 -10.53
N THR A 193 7.13 0.26 -11.37
CA THR A 193 7.07 -1.13 -11.87
C THR A 193 8.42 -1.80 -11.73
N ASP A 194 8.47 -2.92 -11.01
CA ASP A 194 9.68 -3.71 -10.82
C ASP A 194 9.39 -5.17 -10.44
N THR A 195 10.21 -6.10 -10.94
CA THR A 195 10.03 -7.54 -10.74
C THR A 195 11.28 -8.24 -10.20
N ASP A 196 12.30 -7.48 -9.78
CA ASP A 196 13.63 -8.03 -9.46
C ASP A 196 13.66 -8.86 -8.17
N ILE A 197 12.71 -8.64 -7.27
CA ILE A 197 12.57 -9.36 -6.00
C ILE A 197 11.17 -9.98 -5.95
N GLY A 198 11.11 -11.31 -5.97
CA GLY A 198 9.87 -12.10 -6.10
C GLY A 198 9.48 -12.90 -4.86
N THR A 199 10.25 -12.80 -3.78
CA THR A 199 10.05 -13.56 -2.54
C THR A 199 10.14 -12.63 -1.33
N SER A 200 9.41 -12.96 -0.29
CA SER A 200 9.42 -12.24 0.99
C SER A 200 9.66 -13.23 2.12
N GLU A 201 10.40 -12.79 3.12
CA GLU A 201 10.55 -13.44 4.42
C GLU A 201 10.12 -12.52 5.56
N LEU A 202 10.23 -11.20 5.37
CA LEU A 202 10.02 -10.20 6.41
C LEU A 202 9.21 -8.98 5.91
N PHE A 203 8.38 -8.45 6.81
CA PHE A 203 7.88 -7.08 6.83
C PHE A 203 8.57 -6.35 7.98
N SER A 204 8.97 -5.09 7.81
CA SER A 204 9.75 -4.41 8.85
C SER A 204 9.55 -2.91 8.89
N LEU A 205 9.70 -2.34 10.08
CA LEU A 205 9.75 -0.91 10.33
C LEU A 205 11.16 -0.53 10.74
N TRP A 206 11.75 0.41 10.01
CA TRP A 206 13.04 1.01 10.31
C TRP A 206 12.78 2.47 10.64
N ALA A 207 12.81 2.85 11.91
CA ALA A 207 12.41 4.21 12.28
C ALA A 207 13.10 4.71 13.54
N GLY A 208 13.18 6.04 13.65
CA GLY A 208 13.48 6.74 14.90
C GLY A 208 12.21 7.20 15.60
N GLN A 209 11.42 8.06 14.95
CA GLN A 209 10.23 8.71 15.52
C GLN A 209 8.92 8.30 14.81
N GLY A 210 8.97 7.25 13.99
CA GLY A 210 7.80 6.72 13.30
C GLY A 210 6.90 5.92 14.24
N LEU A 211 5.60 6.11 14.10
CA LEU A 211 4.54 5.41 14.83
C LEU A 211 3.72 4.62 13.81
N LEU A 212 3.50 3.34 14.08
CA LEU A 212 2.83 2.40 13.17
C LEU A 212 1.63 1.77 13.88
N ASP A 213 0.51 1.67 13.18
CA ASP A 213 -0.72 1.07 13.68
C ASP A 213 -1.54 0.39 12.56
N ASN A 214 -2.54 -0.42 12.93
CA ASN A 214 -3.52 -1.06 12.04
C ASN A 214 -2.89 -1.73 10.80
N VAL A 215 -1.85 -2.53 11.01
CA VAL A 215 -1.17 -3.24 9.92
C VAL A 215 -2.03 -4.40 9.46
N VAL A 216 -2.32 -4.45 8.17
CA VAL A 216 -3.04 -5.56 7.52
C VAL A 216 -2.29 -5.94 6.25
N VAL A 217 -2.00 -7.23 6.10
CA VAL A 217 -1.34 -7.76 4.90
C VAL A 217 -2.21 -8.80 4.24
N ASP A 218 -2.57 -8.52 2.99
CA ASP A 218 -3.38 -9.37 2.13
C ASP A 218 -2.53 -9.91 0.97
N ASP A 219 -2.74 -11.17 0.55
CA ASP A 219 -2.03 -11.78 -0.57
C ASP A 219 -2.76 -11.69 -1.92
N ALA A 220 -3.93 -11.05 -1.97
CA ALA A 220 -4.61 -10.83 -3.23
C ALA A 220 -4.05 -9.57 -3.92
N PRO A 221 -3.60 -9.68 -5.18
CA PRO A 221 -3.25 -8.51 -5.94
C PRO A 221 -4.49 -7.61 -6.09
N PRO A 222 -4.31 -6.28 -6.17
CA PRO A 222 -5.41 -5.37 -6.47
C PRO A 222 -6.10 -5.81 -7.75
N ILE A 223 -7.42 -5.81 -7.74
CA ILE A 223 -8.18 -5.97 -8.97
C ILE A 223 -7.89 -4.73 -9.82
N ASP A 224 -7.25 -4.91 -10.97
CA ASP A 224 -7.16 -3.85 -11.95
C ASP A 224 -8.58 -3.56 -12.48
N TRP A 225 -9.11 -2.41 -12.11
CA TRP A 225 -10.47 -1.99 -12.45
C TRP A 225 -10.56 -1.37 -13.84
N LEU A 226 -9.44 -0.98 -14.46
CA LEU A 226 -9.43 -0.35 -15.79
C LEU A 226 -10.15 -1.20 -16.86
N PRO A 227 -9.90 -2.52 -16.97
CA PRO A 227 -10.61 -3.37 -17.93
C PRO A 227 -12.12 -3.44 -17.68
N ILE A 228 -12.53 -3.47 -16.42
CA ILE A 228 -13.94 -3.61 -16.02
C ILE A 228 -14.69 -2.29 -16.28
N GLY A 229 -14.09 -1.15 -15.90
CA GLY A 229 -14.67 0.17 -16.13
C GLY A 229 -14.77 0.52 -17.62
N MET A 230 -13.76 0.15 -18.42
CA MET A 230 -13.82 0.27 -19.88
C MET A 230 -14.91 -0.61 -20.49
N GLY A 231 -15.05 -1.86 -20.01
CA GLY A 231 -16.11 -2.77 -20.45
C GLY A 231 -17.51 -2.22 -20.16
N ALA A 232 -17.76 -1.77 -18.93
CA ALA A 232 -19.04 -1.17 -18.55
C ALA A 232 -19.35 0.10 -19.38
N SER A 233 -18.36 0.96 -19.58
CA SER A 233 -18.51 2.19 -20.37
C SER A 233 -18.82 1.89 -21.84
N ALA A 234 -18.14 0.91 -22.44
CA ALA A 234 -18.39 0.48 -23.81
C ALA A 234 -19.80 -0.09 -24.00
N VAL A 235 -20.28 -0.90 -23.04
CA VAL A 235 -21.65 -1.45 -23.06
C VAL A 235 -22.69 -0.33 -23.01
N VAL A 236 -22.51 0.67 -22.15
CA VAL A 236 -23.41 1.82 -22.06
C VAL A 236 -23.42 2.61 -23.37
N ILE A 237 -22.25 2.88 -23.97
CA ILE A 237 -22.15 3.60 -25.25
C ILE A 237 -22.87 2.82 -26.36
N ILE A 238 -22.63 1.51 -26.47
CA ILE A 238 -23.29 0.67 -27.48
C ILE A 238 -24.80 0.69 -27.29
N ALA A 239 -25.29 0.55 -26.06
CA ALA A 239 -26.72 0.62 -25.77
C ALA A 239 -27.34 1.96 -26.21
N VAL A 240 -26.69 3.09 -25.89
CA VAL A 240 -27.14 4.43 -26.31
C VAL A 240 -27.14 4.56 -27.83
N VAL A 241 -26.09 4.12 -28.52
CA VAL A 241 -25.99 4.19 -29.99
C VAL A 241 -27.08 3.36 -30.67
N VAL A 242 -27.33 2.13 -30.18
CA VAL A 242 -28.40 1.27 -30.71
C VAL A 242 -29.78 1.90 -30.54
N ILE A 243 -30.04 2.53 -29.39
CA ILE A 243 -31.29 3.25 -29.12
C ILE A 243 -31.46 4.43 -30.08
N PHE A 244 -30.39 5.21 -30.34
CA PHE A 244 -30.45 6.35 -31.24
C PHE A 244 -30.60 5.96 -32.71
N LEU A 245 -29.86 4.95 -33.18
CA LEU A 245 -29.91 4.51 -34.57
C LEU A 245 -31.26 3.89 -34.94
N LYS A 246 -31.96 3.23 -34.01
CA LYS A 246 -33.30 2.67 -34.24
C LYS A 246 -34.44 3.68 -34.17
N ARG A 247 -34.19 4.92 -33.71
CA ARG A 247 -35.19 6.00 -33.67
C ARG A 247 -35.24 6.83 -34.97
N ARG A 248 -34.29 6.63 -35.88
CA ARG A 248 -34.29 7.19 -37.23
C ARG A 248 -34.84 6.17 -38.22
#